data_AF-A0A5Q4C386-F1
#
_entry.id   AF-A0A5Q4C386-F1
#
_cell.length_a   1.000
_cell.length_b   1.000
_cell.length_c   1.000
_cell.angle_alpha   90.00
_cell.angle_beta   90.00
_cell.angle_gamma   90.00
#
_symmetry.space_group_name_H-M   'P 1'
#
loop_
_entity.id
_entity.type
_entity.pdbx_description
1 polymer ?
#
loop_
_entity_poly.entity_id
_entity_poly.type
_entity_poly.pdbx_seq_one_letter_code
_entity_poly.pdbx_strand_id
1 'polypeptide(L)'
;MKFSIAATTLTVLGLVANTNGAPTPKNLAIEALADGNSKIADTLSMKAPASNPDAPTVADGFVQNESRAICQHRAYPVSQHYSVLSSPGMARVEDIAAVCGRLWRGLHHHAGCAAITEPSCGEHEYMEGVLEWHFSGSSFCNVGMVESAWWEATHNDHGRLECRDV
;
A
#
# COMPACT_ATOMS: atom_id res chain seq x y z
N MET A 1 -1.35 -7.46 64.99
CA MET A 1 -1.74 -7.13 63.60
C MET A 1 -0.95 -8.06 62.69
N LYS A 2 -1.62 -9.00 62.00
CA LYS A 2 -0.99 -10.05 61.18
C LYS A 2 -0.74 -9.51 59.77
N PHE A 3 0.51 -9.47 59.34
CA PHE A 3 0.89 -9.14 57.97
C PHE A 3 0.81 -10.40 57.11
N SER A 4 -0.11 -10.42 56.14
CA SER A 4 -0.13 -11.44 55.08
C SER A 4 0.64 -10.90 53.88
N ILE A 5 1.78 -11.50 53.58
CA ILE A 5 2.54 -11.30 52.34
C ILE A 5 2.13 -12.43 51.41
N ALA A 6 1.36 -12.11 50.36
CA ALA A 6 1.02 -13.07 49.31
C ALA A 6 2.11 -13.03 48.23
N ALA A 7 2.83 -14.14 48.11
CA ALA A 7 3.85 -14.34 47.07
C ALA A 7 3.20 -14.79 45.75
N THR A 8 3.40 -13.96 44.73
CA THR A 8 3.73 -14.25 43.32
C THR A 8 3.32 -15.59 42.69
N THR A 9 2.57 -15.49 41.59
CA THR A 9 2.82 -16.28 40.37
C THR A 9 2.70 -15.37 39.13
N LEU A 10 3.82 -15.13 38.44
CA LEU A 10 3.84 -14.59 37.07
C LEU A 10 3.68 -15.79 36.12
N THR A 11 2.59 -15.85 35.39
CA THR A 11 2.43 -16.80 34.29
C THR A 11 3.12 -16.23 33.05
N VAL A 12 4.31 -16.76 32.75
CA VAL A 12 5.00 -16.58 31.47
C VAL A 12 4.20 -17.33 30.40
N LEU A 13 3.56 -16.60 29.49
CA LEU A 13 2.95 -17.19 28.29
C LEU A 13 4.10 -17.60 27.35
N GLY A 14 4.41 -18.90 27.34
CA GLY A 14 5.45 -19.47 26.48
C GLY A 14 5.06 -19.40 25.01
N LEU A 15 6.02 -18.99 24.16
CA LEU A 15 5.93 -19.14 22.72
C LEU A 15 5.99 -20.64 22.38
N VAL A 16 4.96 -21.14 21.69
CA VAL A 16 5.00 -22.45 21.04
C VAL A 16 5.67 -22.30 19.67
N ALA A 17 6.90 -22.80 19.56
CA ALA A 17 7.56 -22.99 18.29
C ALA A 17 6.93 -24.21 17.58
N ASN A 18 6.28 -23.99 16.45
CA ASN A 18 5.79 -25.08 15.61
C ASN A 18 6.93 -25.58 14.72
N THR A 19 7.35 -26.83 14.91
CA THR A 19 8.37 -27.51 14.11
C THR A 19 7.69 -28.43 13.11
N ASN A 20 7.54 -27.98 11.87
CA ASN A 20 7.25 -28.86 10.75
C ASN A 20 8.47 -28.86 9.83
N GLY A 21 9.32 -29.88 10.01
CA GLY A 21 10.37 -30.21 9.06
C GLY A 21 9.79 -30.92 7.84
N ALA A 22 10.27 -30.54 6.66
CA ALA A 22 10.19 -31.31 5.42
C ALA A 22 11.35 -30.88 4.48
N PRO A 23 11.78 -31.74 3.53
CA PRO A 23 13.19 -32.02 3.25
C PRO A 23 13.83 -31.20 2.12
N THR A 24 15.16 -31.08 2.18
CA THR A 24 16.03 -30.61 1.08
C THR A 24 16.22 -31.68 0.00
N PRO A 25 16.48 -31.25 -1.24
CA PRO A 25 17.64 -31.80 -1.94
C PRO A 25 18.53 -30.74 -2.61
N LYS A 26 19.81 -30.81 -2.23
CA LYS A 26 21.05 -30.76 -3.02
C LYS A 26 21.09 -29.99 -4.36
N ASN A 27 21.99 -29.00 -4.35
CA ASN A 27 22.93 -28.58 -5.40
C ASN A 27 22.38 -27.86 -6.64
N LEU A 28 22.69 -26.56 -6.70
CA LEU A 28 23.39 -25.94 -7.84
C LEU A 28 24.22 -24.77 -7.27
N ALA A 29 25.54 -24.98 -7.20
CA ALA A 29 26.49 -23.92 -6.90
C ALA A 29 26.58 -22.98 -8.10
N ILE A 30 26.61 -21.67 -7.85
CA ILE A 30 27.21 -20.70 -8.78
C ILE A 30 28.27 -19.97 -7.97
N GLU A 31 29.52 -20.29 -8.31
CA GLU A 31 30.73 -19.68 -7.79
C GLU A 31 30.81 -18.21 -8.22
N ALA A 32 31.32 -17.37 -7.32
CA ALA A 32 31.71 -16.01 -7.64
C ALA A 32 32.96 -16.03 -8.53
N LEU A 33 32.90 -15.39 -9.69
CA LEU A 33 34.07 -14.97 -10.45
C LEU A 33 33.95 -13.47 -10.72
N ALA A 34 34.90 -12.75 -10.13
CA ALA A 34 35.09 -11.32 -10.30
C ALA A 34 35.59 -10.97 -11.72
N ASP A 35 35.30 -9.72 -12.11
CA ASP A 35 36.05 -8.82 -12.99
C ASP A 35 36.42 -9.27 -14.42
N GLY A 36 35.96 -8.51 -15.42
CA GLY A 36 36.38 -8.69 -16.80
C GLY A 36 35.57 -7.88 -17.80
N ASN A 37 35.78 -6.58 -17.81
CA ASN A 37 35.27 -5.65 -18.82
C ASN A 37 35.72 -6.06 -20.24
N SER A 38 34.87 -5.76 -21.24
CA SER A 38 35.18 -5.58 -22.67
C SER A 38 34.67 -6.64 -23.67
N LYS A 39 34.01 -6.12 -24.72
CA LYS A 39 33.58 -6.74 -25.98
C LYS A 39 32.20 -7.38 -26.06
N ILE A 40 31.16 -6.55 -25.97
CA ILE A 40 30.02 -6.62 -26.91
C ILE A 40 29.58 -5.19 -27.30
N ALA A 41 30.52 -4.37 -27.72
CA ALA A 41 30.27 -3.07 -28.33
C ALA A 41 30.60 -3.16 -29.81
N ASP A 42 29.82 -3.93 -30.57
CA ASP A 42 29.89 -3.89 -32.04
C ASP A 42 28.72 -4.68 -32.63
N THR A 43 27.53 -4.09 -32.61
CA THR A 43 26.45 -4.20 -33.63
C THR A 43 25.12 -3.85 -32.99
N LEU A 44 24.85 -2.55 -32.84
CA LEU A 44 23.50 -1.96 -32.88
C LEU A 44 23.71 -0.45 -33.02
N SER A 45 24.27 -0.05 -34.17
CA SER A 45 24.34 1.35 -34.57
C SER A 45 22.93 1.77 -34.97
N MET A 46 22.19 2.35 -34.04
CA MET A 46 21.03 3.18 -34.33
C MET A 46 21.41 4.60 -33.93
N LYS A 47 21.49 5.48 -34.93
CA LYS A 47 21.83 6.88 -34.76
C LYS A 47 20.85 7.52 -33.77
N ALA A 48 21.35 7.87 -32.59
CA ALA A 48 20.60 8.61 -31.59
C ALA A 48 20.05 9.92 -32.19
N PRO A 49 18.76 10.26 -32.02
CA PRO A 49 18.31 11.62 -32.25
C PRO A 49 18.99 12.52 -31.20
N ALA A 50 19.38 13.72 -31.61
CA ALA A 50 20.01 14.70 -30.73
C ALA A 50 19.16 14.90 -29.46
N SER A 51 19.81 14.73 -28.30
CA SER A 51 19.27 15.00 -26.98
C SER A 51 18.82 16.46 -26.89
N ASN A 52 17.52 16.69 -26.88
CA ASN A 52 16.92 17.93 -26.39
C ASN A 52 16.69 17.74 -24.87
N PRO A 53 17.30 18.54 -23.98
CA PRO A 53 17.25 18.30 -22.54
C PRO A 53 15.89 18.56 -21.85
N ASP A 54 14.83 18.94 -22.58
CA ASP A 54 13.57 19.42 -21.98
C ASP A 54 12.31 18.62 -22.33
N ALA A 55 12.40 17.37 -22.82
CA ALA A 55 11.23 16.52 -23.04
C ALA A 55 11.13 15.44 -21.96
N PRO A 56 10.07 15.40 -21.12
CA PRO A 56 9.87 14.29 -20.20
C PRO A 56 9.68 13.01 -21.01
N THR A 57 10.60 12.07 -20.84
CA THR A 57 10.62 10.79 -21.53
C THR A 57 9.36 10.00 -21.19
N VAL A 58 8.75 9.36 -22.19
CA VAL A 58 7.57 8.47 -22.01
C VAL A 58 7.81 7.40 -20.94
N ALA A 59 9.07 7.01 -20.70
CA ALA A 59 9.48 6.10 -19.62
C ALA A 59 9.26 6.66 -18.21
N ASP A 60 9.41 7.98 -17.98
CA ASP A 60 9.02 8.60 -16.70
C ASP A 60 7.51 8.49 -16.49
N GLY A 61 6.70 8.61 -17.55
CA GLY A 61 5.24 8.51 -17.46
C GLY A 61 4.73 7.15 -16.97
N PHE A 62 5.43 6.05 -17.29
CA PHE A 62 5.06 4.70 -16.84
C PHE A 62 5.42 4.46 -15.37
N VAL A 63 6.61 4.88 -14.93
CA VAL A 63 7.05 4.72 -13.52
C VAL A 63 6.19 5.58 -12.57
N GLN A 64 5.79 6.78 -13.00
CA GLN A 64 4.97 7.68 -12.17
C GLN A 64 3.54 7.18 -11.94
N ASN A 65 3.02 6.29 -12.79
CA ASN A 65 1.67 5.74 -12.63
C ASN A 65 1.64 4.50 -11.71
N GLU A 66 2.78 3.84 -11.53
CA GLU A 66 2.93 2.71 -10.61
C GLU A 66 3.12 3.13 -9.14
N SER A 67 3.33 4.42 -8.87
CA SER A 67 3.53 4.94 -7.51
C SER A 67 2.28 5.58 -6.89
N ARG A 68 1.12 5.49 -7.55
CA ARG A 68 -0.11 6.19 -7.16
C ARG A 68 -1.16 5.20 -6.65
N ALA A 69 -1.77 5.52 -5.52
CA ALA A 69 -2.96 4.81 -5.07
C ALA A 69 -4.14 5.23 -5.97
N ILE A 70 -4.94 4.26 -6.36
CA ILE A 70 -6.05 4.46 -7.29
C ILE A 70 -7.28 4.85 -6.47
N CYS A 71 -7.92 5.96 -6.81
CA CYS A 71 -9.23 6.32 -6.27
C CYS A 71 -10.23 6.57 -7.41
N GLN A 72 -11.30 5.81 -7.39
CA GLN A 72 -12.48 6.02 -8.22
C GLN A 72 -13.51 6.77 -7.41
N HIS A 73 -13.94 7.92 -7.92
CA HIS A 73 -14.94 8.78 -7.32
C HIS A 73 -16.15 8.85 -8.25
N ARG A 74 -17.35 8.62 -7.70
CA ARG A 74 -18.59 8.83 -8.44
C ARG A 74 -19.50 9.75 -7.66
N ALA A 75 -19.81 10.88 -8.28
CA ALA A 75 -20.69 11.88 -7.70
C ALA A 75 -22.14 11.69 -8.11
N TYR A 76 -23.01 11.63 -7.10
CA TYR A 76 -24.46 11.74 -7.24
C TYR A 76 -24.96 13.01 -6.54
N PRO A 77 -26.19 13.48 -6.83
CA PRO A 77 -26.69 14.73 -6.24
C PRO A 77 -26.69 14.78 -4.71
N VAL A 78 -26.78 13.62 -4.04
CA VAL A 78 -26.89 13.52 -2.57
C VAL A 78 -25.87 12.58 -1.93
N SER A 79 -25.08 11.85 -2.72
CA SER A 79 -24.06 10.92 -2.22
C SER A 79 -22.81 10.96 -3.09
N GLN A 80 -21.68 10.66 -2.48
CA GLN A 80 -20.39 10.49 -3.15
C GLN A 80 -19.94 9.05 -2.91
N HIS A 81 -19.55 8.32 -3.95
CA HIS A 81 -19.07 6.95 -3.83
C HIS A 81 -17.57 6.93 -4.09
N TYR A 82 -16.83 6.24 -3.22
CA TYR A 82 -15.38 6.13 -3.29
C TYR A 82 -14.98 4.66 -3.31
N SER A 83 -14.08 4.29 -4.22
CA SER A 83 -13.37 3.02 -4.22
C SER A 83 -11.89 3.31 -4.36
N VAL A 84 -11.11 2.88 -3.36
CA VAL A 84 -9.69 3.18 -3.22
C VAL A 84 -8.91 1.88 -3.18
N LEU A 85 -7.82 1.82 -3.93
CA LEU A 85 -6.85 0.73 -3.93
C LEU A 85 -5.45 1.28 -3.69
N SER A 86 -4.69 0.68 -2.78
CA SER A 86 -3.25 0.95 -2.68
C SER A 86 -2.54 0.57 -3.98
N SER A 87 -1.40 1.19 -4.28
CA SER A 87 -0.68 0.84 -5.50
C SER A 87 -0.12 -0.59 -5.43
N PRO A 88 -0.43 -1.47 -6.42
CA PRO A 88 0.17 -2.80 -6.51
C PRO A 88 1.66 -2.76 -6.90
N GLY A 89 2.16 -1.63 -7.41
CA GLY A 89 3.58 -1.43 -7.74
C GLY A 89 4.44 -0.92 -6.58
N MET A 90 3.84 -0.71 -5.40
CA MET A 90 4.50 -0.17 -4.20
C MET A 90 4.66 -1.23 -3.11
N ALA A 91 5.19 -0.83 -1.95
CA ALA A 91 5.26 -1.69 -0.78
C ALA A 91 3.85 -2.17 -0.38
N ARG A 92 3.72 -3.48 -0.16
CA ARG A 92 2.53 -4.12 0.39
C ARG A 92 2.10 -3.51 1.73
N VAL A 93 0.82 -3.55 2.02
CA VAL A 93 0.27 -3.15 3.32
C VAL A 93 0.33 -4.35 4.27
N GLU A 94 1.23 -4.31 5.25
CA GLU A 94 1.47 -5.47 6.13
C GLU A 94 0.37 -5.65 7.20
N ASP A 95 -0.17 -4.55 7.74
CA ASP A 95 -1.25 -4.56 8.73
C ASP A 95 -2.46 -3.77 8.20
N ILE A 96 -3.16 -4.40 7.26
CA ILE A 96 -4.35 -3.86 6.62
C ILE A 96 -5.43 -3.49 7.65
N ALA A 97 -5.63 -4.33 8.68
CA ALA A 97 -6.63 -4.07 9.70
C ALA A 97 -6.33 -2.78 10.48
N ALA A 98 -5.08 -2.55 10.87
CA ALA A 98 -4.68 -1.31 11.53
C ALA A 98 -4.78 -0.08 10.61
N VAL A 99 -4.43 -0.22 9.33
CA VAL A 99 -4.58 0.86 8.33
C VAL A 99 -6.05 1.21 8.14
N CYS A 100 -6.93 0.23 7.96
CA CYS A 100 -8.38 0.43 7.88
C CYS A 100 -8.92 1.19 9.10
N GLY A 101 -8.49 0.82 10.31
CA GLY A 101 -8.87 1.53 11.54
C GLY A 101 -8.43 3.00 11.56
N ARG A 102 -7.28 3.34 10.98
CA ARG A 102 -6.81 4.73 10.83
C ARG A 102 -7.58 5.47 9.75
N LEU A 103 -7.85 4.84 8.61
CA LEU A 103 -8.62 5.42 7.51
C LEU A 103 -10.01 5.86 7.97
N TRP A 104 -10.74 4.97 8.62
CA TRP A 104 -12.08 5.31 9.13
C TRP A 104 -12.02 6.41 10.19
N ARG A 105 -11.02 6.37 11.08
CA ARG A 105 -10.86 7.41 12.10
C ARG A 105 -10.56 8.78 11.50
N GLY A 106 -9.67 8.85 10.51
CA GLY A 106 -9.34 10.06 9.77
C GLY A 106 -10.56 10.57 9.01
N LEU A 107 -11.28 9.68 8.33
CA LEU A 107 -12.47 10.05 7.58
C LEU A 107 -13.59 10.60 8.49
N HIS A 108 -13.87 9.93 9.62
CA HIS A 108 -14.88 10.36 10.59
C HIS A 108 -14.51 11.65 11.34
N HIS A 109 -13.26 12.08 11.32
CA HIS A 109 -12.88 13.40 11.84
C HIS A 109 -13.51 14.53 11.02
N HIS A 110 -13.81 14.29 9.74
CA HIS A 110 -14.48 15.25 8.87
C HIS A 110 -16.00 15.15 9.00
N ALA A 111 -16.63 16.22 9.49
CA ALA A 111 -18.09 16.26 9.68
C ALA A 111 -18.88 15.95 8.39
N GLY A 112 -18.37 16.34 7.22
CA GLY A 112 -18.98 16.02 5.92
C GLY A 112 -19.00 14.53 5.58
N CYS A 113 -18.10 13.75 6.19
CA CYS A 113 -17.98 12.30 6.03
C CYS A 113 -18.42 11.52 7.27
N ALA A 114 -19.09 12.15 8.24
CA ALA A 114 -19.49 11.49 9.49
C ALA A 114 -20.50 10.34 9.26
N ALA A 115 -21.40 10.50 8.29
CA ALA A 115 -22.38 9.50 7.90
C ALA A 115 -21.94 8.79 6.61
N ILE A 116 -21.21 7.68 6.78
CA ILE A 116 -20.87 6.77 5.68
C ILE A 116 -21.85 5.61 5.60
N THR A 117 -22.08 5.11 4.40
CA THR A 117 -22.83 3.89 4.11
C THR A 117 -21.98 2.95 3.28
N GLU A 118 -22.34 1.65 3.26
CA GLU A 118 -21.61 0.61 2.53
C GLU A 118 -20.10 0.54 2.86
N PRO A 119 -19.68 0.68 4.14
CA PRO A 119 -18.26 0.70 4.46
C PRO A 119 -17.65 -0.69 4.24
N SER A 120 -16.57 -0.74 3.46
CA SER A 120 -15.72 -1.90 3.30
C SER A 120 -14.26 -1.47 3.33
N CYS A 121 -13.43 -2.21 4.05
CA CYS A 121 -11.99 -2.02 4.05
C CYS A 121 -11.31 -3.35 4.35
N GLY A 122 -10.35 -3.73 3.53
CA GLY A 122 -9.70 -5.01 3.66
C GLY A 122 -8.63 -5.24 2.61
N GLU A 123 -8.15 -6.47 2.55
CA GLU A 123 -7.28 -6.91 1.47
C GLU A 123 -8.11 -7.17 0.21
N HIS A 124 -7.58 -6.77 -0.93
CA HIS A 124 -8.20 -7.01 -2.22
C HIS A 124 -8.24 -8.51 -2.53
N GLU A 125 -9.40 -9.00 -2.98
CA GLU A 125 -9.69 -10.44 -3.15
C GLU A 125 -8.64 -11.20 -4.00
N TYR A 126 -8.07 -10.54 -5.02
CA TYR A 126 -7.15 -11.16 -5.98
C TYR A 126 -5.71 -10.65 -5.90
N MET A 127 -5.40 -9.71 -5.00
CA MET A 127 -4.08 -9.06 -4.94
C MET A 127 -3.58 -9.02 -3.49
N GLU A 128 -2.67 -9.95 -3.17
CA GLU A 128 -2.06 -10.03 -1.83
C GLU A 128 -1.32 -8.74 -1.48
N GLY A 129 -1.55 -8.23 -0.27
CA GLY A 129 -0.93 -7.03 0.25
C GLY A 129 -1.49 -5.72 -0.34
N VAL A 130 -2.51 -5.79 -1.20
CA VAL A 130 -3.21 -4.60 -1.71
C VAL A 130 -4.41 -4.31 -0.83
N LEU A 131 -4.43 -3.11 -0.26
CA LEU A 131 -5.57 -2.59 0.49
C LEU A 131 -6.65 -2.12 -0.48
N GLU A 132 -7.88 -2.57 -0.25
CA GLU A 132 -9.11 -2.04 -0.84
C GLU A 132 -9.93 -1.30 0.23
N TRP A 133 -10.42 -0.10 -0.10
CA TRP A 133 -11.22 0.74 0.78
C TRP A 133 -12.39 1.37 0.01
N HIS A 134 -13.62 1.06 0.41
CA HIS A 134 -14.83 1.46 -0.29
C HIS A 134 -15.89 2.01 0.68
N PHE A 135 -16.56 3.09 0.29
CA PHE A 135 -17.69 3.64 1.01
C PHE A 135 -18.49 4.63 0.16
N SER A 136 -19.68 4.92 0.65
CA SER A 136 -20.54 5.98 0.18
C SER A 136 -20.66 7.04 1.28
N GLY A 137 -20.44 8.31 0.95
CA GLY A 137 -20.56 9.45 1.87
C GLY A 137 -21.62 10.43 1.41
N SER A 138 -21.92 11.43 2.25
CA SER A 138 -22.80 12.54 1.85
C SER A 138 -22.17 13.39 0.75
N SER A 139 -22.97 14.22 0.07
CA SER A 139 -22.47 15.20 -0.91
C SER A 139 -21.42 16.18 -0.33
N PHE A 140 -21.35 16.34 0.99
CA PHE A 140 -20.35 17.16 1.69
C PHE A 140 -19.02 16.42 1.94
N CYS A 141 -18.98 15.09 1.80
CA CYS A 141 -17.77 14.29 1.90
C CYS A 141 -17.00 14.39 0.58
N ASN A 142 -16.20 15.44 0.44
CA ASN A 142 -15.47 15.71 -0.80
C ASN A 142 -14.13 14.96 -0.86
N VAL A 143 -13.57 14.88 -2.06
CA VAL A 143 -12.30 14.19 -2.37
C VAL A 143 -11.16 14.60 -1.42
N GLY A 144 -11.04 15.89 -1.09
CA GLY A 144 -9.96 16.38 -0.23
C GLY A 144 -10.01 15.81 1.19
N MET A 145 -11.20 15.50 1.71
CA MET A 145 -11.34 14.82 3.02
C MET A 145 -10.87 13.37 2.95
N VAL A 146 -11.14 12.70 1.83
CA VAL A 146 -10.71 11.31 1.57
C VAL A 146 -9.20 11.24 1.40
N GLU A 147 -8.62 12.15 0.61
CA GLU A 147 -7.17 12.29 0.43
C GLU A 147 -6.46 12.63 1.76
N SER A 148 -7.06 13.49 2.60
CA SER A 148 -6.55 13.76 3.94
C SER A 148 -6.56 12.51 4.82
N ALA A 149 -7.67 11.78 4.87
CA ALA A 149 -7.76 10.54 5.65
C ALA A 149 -6.75 9.48 5.19
N TRP A 150 -6.50 9.38 3.88
CA TRP A 150 -5.49 8.51 3.31
C TRP A 150 -4.07 8.89 3.76
N TRP A 151 -3.73 10.18 3.66
CA TRP A 151 -2.43 10.69 4.08
C TRP A 151 -2.18 10.41 5.58
N GLU A 152 -3.15 10.69 6.45
CA GLU A 152 -3.00 10.44 7.89
C GLU A 152 -2.85 8.95 8.23
N ALA A 153 -3.46 8.05 7.45
CA ALA A 153 -3.41 6.62 7.72
C ALA A 153 -2.14 5.94 7.19
N THR A 154 -1.64 6.41 6.05
CA THR A 154 -0.62 5.70 5.24
C THR A 154 0.64 6.52 4.99
N HIS A 155 0.61 7.84 5.20
CA HIS A 155 1.68 8.78 4.81
C HIS A 155 2.13 8.64 3.35
N ASN A 156 1.24 8.16 2.47
CA ASN A 156 1.51 7.81 1.07
C ASN A 156 2.58 6.72 0.86
N ASP A 157 2.93 5.93 1.88
CA ASP A 157 3.89 4.82 1.75
C ASP A 157 3.41 3.76 0.75
N HIS A 158 2.10 3.70 0.51
CA HIS A 158 1.43 2.79 -0.43
C HIS A 158 0.89 3.51 -1.67
N GLY A 159 1.50 4.65 -1.98
CA GLY A 159 1.17 5.53 -3.09
C GLY A 159 0.35 6.74 -2.66
N ARG A 160 0.55 7.86 -3.35
CA ARG A 160 -0.29 9.06 -3.18
C ARG A 160 -1.67 8.81 -3.78
N LEU A 161 -2.72 9.11 -3.03
CA LEU A 161 -4.08 9.05 -3.53
C LEU A 161 -4.32 10.17 -4.53
N GLU A 162 -4.83 9.86 -5.72
CA GLU A 162 -5.59 10.84 -6.50
C GLU A 162 -6.89 10.24 -6.99
N CYS A 163 -7.98 10.92 -6.67
CA CYS A 163 -9.31 10.54 -7.11
C CYS A 163 -9.60 11.00 -8.52
N ARG A 164 -10.27 10.13 -9.29
CA ARG A 164 -10.75 10.40 -10.64
C ARG A 164 -12.24 10.13 -10.70
N ASP A 165 -12.96 11.01 -11.40
CA ASP A 165 -14.40 10.86 -11.63
C ASP A 165 -14.67 9.73 -12.66
N VAL A 166 -15.64 8.84 -12.36
CA VAL A 166 -16.01 7.65 -13.17
C VAL A 166 -17.51 7.37 -13.29
#